data_AF-A0A1V5GTH5-F1
#
_entry.id   AF-A0A1V5GTH5-F1
#
_cell.length_a   1.000
_cell.length_b   1.000
_cell.length_c   1.000
_cell.angle_alpha   90.00
_cell.angle_beta   90.00
_cell.angle_gamma   90.00
#
_symmetry.space_group_name_H-M   'P 1'
#
loop_
_entity.id
_entity.type
_entity.pdbx_description
1 polymer ?
#
loop_
_entity_poly.entity_id
_entity_poly.type
_entity_poly.pdbx_seq_one_letter_code
_entity_poly.pdbx_strand_id
1 'polypeptide(L)' 'MLPFLTHMNQVGQTGSTPRHPKGLATCCHGEEPHVVGWRFVNERRAVNLDPNCGWAQGKADVLYVADAFTVMAKVDELLG' A
#
# COMPACT_ATOMS: atom_id res chain seq x y z
N MET A 1 -9.88 -11.12 4.93
CA MET A 1 -8.71 -11.29 5.81
C MET A 1 -7.75 -12.21 5.09
N LEU A 2 -6.47 -11.86 5.04
CA LEU A 2 -5.46 -12.58 4.28
C LEU A 2 -4.52 -13.29 5.27
N PRO A 3 -4.58 -14.63 5.42
CA PRO A 3 -3.89 -15.36 6.51
C PRO A 3 -2.39 -15.54 6.29
N PHE A 4 -1.79 -14.84 5.33
CA PHE A 4 -0.36 -14.92 5.02
C PHE A 4 0.52 -14.07 5.94
N LEU A 5 -0.08 -13.20 6.76
CA LEU A 5 0.61 -12.40 7.78
C LEU A 5 -0.15 -12.46 9.10
N THR A 6 0.52 -12.09 10.19
CA THR A 6 -0.10 -12.02 11.51
C THR A 6 -0.89 -10.72 11.70
N HIS A 7 -1.72 -10.66 12.75
CA HIS A 7 -2.40 -9.41 13.12
C HIS A 7 -1.43 -8.25 13.42
N MET A 8 -0.21 -8.54 13.89
CA MET A 8 0.81 -7.50 14.15
C MET A 8 1.26 -6.78 12.87
N ASN A 9 1.08 -7.40 11.70
CA ASN A 9 1.41 -6.80 10.41
C ASN A 9 0.23 -6.03 9.81
N GLN A 10 -0.95 -6.07 10.41
CA GLN A 10 -2.13 -5.39 9.89
C GLN A 10 -1.97 -3.88 10.05
N VAL A 11 -2.18 -3.14 8.97
CA VAL A 11 -2.23 -1.66 8.96
C VAL A 11 -3.67 -1.23 8.74
N GLY A 12 -4.15 -0.27 9.54
CA GLY A 12 -5.49 0.29 9.43
C GLY A 12 -6.14 0.61 10.77
N GLN A 13 -7.45 0.87 10.73
CA GLN A 13 -8.30 1.27 11.85
C GLN A 13 -8.19 0.33 13.06
N THR A 14 -8.12 -0.98 12.80
CA THR A 14 -8.04 -2.03 13.83
C THR A 14 -6.64 -2.65 13.92
N GLY A 15 -5.65 -2.05 13.28
CA GLY A 15 -4.27 -2.52 13.27
C GLY A 15 -3.29 -1.41 13.69
N SER A 16 -2.07 -1.51 13.18
CA SER A 16 -1.01 -0.53 13.42
C SER A 16 -1.23 0.76 12.63
N THR A 17 -0.62 1.84 13.14
CA THR A 17 -0.46 3.12 12.43
C THR A 17 1.04 3.41 12.27
N PRO A 18 1.67 3.00 11.15
CA PRO A 18 3.09 3.21 10.91
C PRO A 18 3.46 4.69 10.86
N ARG A 19 4.72 5.00 11.22
CA ARG A 19 5.29 6.35 11.15
C ARG A 19 6.53 6.43 10.26
N HIS A 20 6.67 5.47 9.35
CA HIS A 20 7.73 5.52 8.35
C HIS A 20 7.50 6.73 7.43
N PRO A 21 8.57 7.41 6.98
CA PRO A 21 8.42 8.57 6.10
C PRO A 21 7.79 8.20 4.75
N LYS A 22 8.07 6.98 4.28
CA LYS A 22 7.63 6.45 2.98
C LYS A 22 6.81 5.17 3.19
N GLY A 23 5.77 4.99 2.38
CA GLY A 23 4.97 3.78 2.35
C GLY A 23 4.64 3.35 0.93
N LEU A 24 4.65 2.03 0.73
CA LEU A 24 4.31 1.39 -0.54
C LEU A 24 3.16 0.40 -0.31
N ALA A 25 2.04 0.65 -0.97
CA ALA A 25 0.85 -0.16 -0.94
C ALA A 25 0.81 -1.06 -2.17
N THR A 26 0.92 -2.37 -1.99
CA THR A 26 0.79 -3.37 -3.06
C THR A 26 -0.39 -4.29 -2.76
N CYS A 27 -1.09 -4.73 -3.82
CA CYS A 27 -2.18 -5.71 -3.72
C CYS A 27 -3.33 -5.30 -2.78
N CYS A 28 -3.52 -4.01 -2.49
CA CYS A 28 -4.62 -3.50 -1.67
C CYS A 28 -5.34 -2.35 -2.38
N HIS A 29 -6.64 -2.22 -2.11
CA HIS A 29 -7.53 -1.33 -2.86
C HIS A 29 -7.53 0.13 -2.36
N GLY A 30 -7.12 0.39 -1.11
CA GLY A 30 -7.16 1.74 -0.53
C GLY A 30 -8.48 2.09 0.14
N GLU A 31 -9.15 1.08 0.71
CA GLU A 31 -10.34 1.26 1.55
C GLU A 31 -10.03 2.14 2.76
N GLU A 32 -10.99 2.96 3.17
CA GLU A 32 -10.81 3.92 4.27
C GLU A 32 -10.30 3.28 5.58
N PRO A 33 -10.80 2.11 6.01
CA PRO A 33 -10.28 1.45 7.20
C PRO A 33 -8.80 1.06 7.09
N HIS A 34 -8.22 0.93 5.90
CA HIS A 34 -6.78 0.71 5.73
C HIS A 34 -6.02 2.04 5.75
N VAL A 35 -6.51 3.03 5.01
CA VAL A 35 -5.82 4.31 4.79
C VAL A 35 -5.69 5.13 6.07
N VAL A 36 -6.63 5.03 7.01
CA VAL A 36 -6.51 5.72 8.31
C VAL A 36 -5.26 5.29 9.11
N GLY A 37 -4.74 4.08 8.87
CA GLY A 37 -3.46 3.63 9.43
C GLY A 37 -2.25 4.36 8.85
N TRP A 38 -2.38 4.95 7.68
CA TRP A 38 -1.30 5.63 6.95
C TRP A 38 -1.21 7.14 7.23
N ARG A 39 -1.99 7.68 8.17
CA ARG A 39 -2.07 9.12 8.48
C ARG A 39 -0.75 9.83 8.83
N PHE A 40 0.32 9.10 9.12
CA PHE A 40 1.65 9.66 9.40
C PHE A 40 2.71 9.32 8.34
N VAL A 41 2.32 8.64 7.26
CA VAL A 41 3.19 8.36 6.11
C VAL A 41 3.04 9.50 5.12
N ASN A 42 4.13 10.23 4.86
CA ASN A 42 4.09 11.47 4.07
C ASN A 42 4.36 11.24 2.58
N GLU A 43 5.08 10.18 2.21
CA GLU A 43 5.29 9.78 0.82
C GLU A 43 4.61 8.43 0.57
N ARG A 44 3.45 8.47 -0.08
CA ARG A 44 2.54 7.34 -0.25
C ARG A 44 2.50 6.93 -1.71
N ARG A 45 2.92 5.71 -1.99
CA ARG A 45 2.86 5.11 -3.34
C ARG A 45 1.96 3.89 -3.31
N ALA A 46 1.19 3.69 -4.36
CA ALA A 46 0.37 2.50 -4.52
C ALA A 46 0.62 1.85 -5.89
N VAL A 47 0.54 0.51 -5.93
CA VAL A 47 0.53 -0.29 -7.16
C VAL A 47 -0.76 -1.09 -7.19
N ASN A 48 -1.58 -0.88 -8.20
CA ASN A 48 -2.86 -1.57 -8.36
C ASN A 48 -3.20 -1.75 -9.84
N LEU A 49 -3.92 -2.82 -10.20
CA LEU A 49 -4.40 -3.01 -11.57
C LEU A 49 -5.59 -2.11 -11.91
N ASP A 50 -6.36 -1.70 -10.90
CA ASP A 50 -7.53 -0.84 -11.08
C ASP A 50 -7.14 0.66 -10.94
N PRO A 51 -7.21 1.45 -12.03
CA PRO A 51 -6.98 2.89 -11.97
C PRO A 51 -8.04 3.65 -11.14
N ASN A 52 -9.19 3.04 -10.87
CA ASN A 52 -10.29 3.63 -10.11
C ASN A 52 -10.29 3.20 -8.62
N CYS A 53 -9.26 2.49 -8.17
CA CYS A 53 -9.19 2.03 -6.79
C CYS A 53 -9.20 3.20 -5.78
N GLY A 54 -9.51 2.89 -4.51
CA GLY A 54 -9.57 3.89 -3.44
C GLY A 54 -8.29 4.72 -3.29
N TRP A 55 -7.12 4.17 -3.64
CA TRP A 55 -5.86 4.92 -3.66
C TRP A 55 -5.86 6.13 -4.61
N ALA A 56 -6.54 6.02 -5.75
CA ALA A 56 -6.63 7.06 -6.77
C ALA A 56 -7.37 8.32 -6.30
N GLN A 57 -8.14 8.21 -5.21
CA GLN A 57 -8.97 9.29 -4.67
C GLN A 57 -8.17 10.24 -3.76
N GLY A 58 -6.92 10.54 -4.13
CA GLY A 58 -6.00 11.39 -3.37
C GLY A 58 -5.38 10.76 -2.12
N LYS A 59 -5.48 9.43 -1.97
CA LYS A 59 -4.94 8.70 -0.81
C LYS A 59 -3.48 8.28 -1.01
N ALA A 60 -3.06 8.08 -2.25
CA ALA A 60 -1.67 7.94 -2.64
C ALA A 60 -1.19 9.19 -3.40
N ASP A 61 0.07 9.54 -3.25
CA ASP A 61 0.69 10.65 -4.00
C ASP A 61 1.07 10.20 -5.41
N VAL A 62 1.37 8.91 -5.59
CA VAL A 62 1.58 8.26 -6.90
C VAL A 62 0.85 6.92 -6.93
N LEU A 63 0.04 6.70 -7.96
CA LEU A 63 -0.57 5.40 -8.28
C LEU A 63 0.05 4.84 -9.55
N TYR A 64 0.69 3.67 -9.45
CA TYR A 64 1.15 2.88 -10.58
C TYR A 64 0.06 1.89 -10.97
N VAL A 65 -0.46 2.03 -12.19
CA VAL A 65 -1.45 1.10 -12.73
C VAL A 65 -0.71 -0.08 -13.38
N ALA A 66 -0.44 -1.12 -12.58
CA ALA A 66 0.40 -2.24 -12.97
C ALA A 66 0.19 -3.47 -12.06
N ASP A 67 0.65 -4.64 -12.53
CA ASP A 67 0.71 -5.85 -11.72
C ASP A 67 1.78 -5.72 -10.63
N ALA A 68 1.38 -5.89 -9.37
CA ALA A 68 2.27 -5.68 -8.23
C ALA A 68 3.40 -6.71 -8.16
N PHE A 69 3.16 -7.97 -8.56
CA PHE A 69 4.21 -8.99 -8.54
C PHE A 69 5.29 -8.71 -9.58
N THR A 70 4.90 -8.30 -10.78
CA THR A 70 5.82 -7.89 -11.85
C THR A 70 6.64 -6.67 -11.44
N VAL A 71 6.00 -5.67 -10.82
CA VAL A 71 6.71 -4.48 -10.31
C VAL A 71 7.70 -4.86 -9.21
N MET A 72 7.29 -5.66 -8.22
CA MET A 72 8.17 -6.03 -7.11
C MET A 72 9.35 -6.90 -7.55
N ALA A 73 9.13 -7.85 -8.47
CA ALA A 73 10.22 -8.62 -9.05
C ALA A 73 11.26 -7.71 -9.72
N LYS A 74 10.81 -6.66 -10.44
CA LYS A 74 11.74 -5.71 -11.04
C LYS A 74 12.47 -4.85 -10.02
N VAL A 75 11.80 -4.47 -8.93
CA VAL A 75 12.43 -3.74 -7.82
C VAL A 75 13.52 -4.60 -7.16
N ASP A 76 13.23 -5.87 -6.90
CA ASP A 76 14.19 -6.81 -6.31
C ASP A 76 15.42 -6.97 -7.22
N GLU A 77 15.24 -7.14 -8.54
CA GLU A 77 16.35 -7.17 -9.52
C GLU A 77 17.24 -5.92 -9.48
N LEU A 78 16.66 -4.75 -9.20
CA LEU A 78 17.39 -3.48 -9.16
C LEU A 78 18.11 -3.24 -7.82
N LEU A 79 17.66 -3.88 -6.75
CA LEU A 79 18.18 -3.69 -5.40
C LEU A 79 19.14 -4.80 -4.94
N GLY A 80 19.11 -5.98 -5.58
CA GLY A 80 19.98 -7.12 -5.28
C GLY A 80 19.50 -7.95 -4.10
#